data_AF-A0A919Q5W1-F1
#
_entry.id   AF-A0A919Q5W1-F1
#
_cell.length_a   1.000
_cell.length_b   1.000
_cell.length_c   1.000
_cell.angle_alpha   90.00
_cell.angle_beta   90.00
_cell.angle_gamma   90.00
#
_symmetry.space_group_name_H-M   'P 1'
#
loop_
_entity.id
_entity.type
_entity.pdbx_description
1 polymer ?
#
loop_
_entity_poly.entity_id
_entity_poly.type
_entity_poly.pdbx_seq_one_letter_code
_entity_poly.pdbx_strand_id
1 'polypeptide(L)' 'MTDTRTPAPAACTTGAGRPAFVVNIEVFLERDGRWLLIRRGEKEAHAPGTLAGIGGKVEIGPPWILRTLTRLR' A
#
# COMPACT_ATOMS: atom_id res chain seq x y z
N MET A 1 -0.99 2.51 36.87
CA MET A 1 -0.22 3.33 35.92
C MET A 1 0.21 2.39 34.81
N THR A 2 -0.64 2.20 33.82
CA THR A 2 -0.48 1.19 32.76
C THR A 2 0.53 1.71 31.74
N ASP A 3 1.59 0.94 31.53
CA ASP A 3 2.60 1.16 30.49
C ASP A 3 1.93 1.06 29.11
N THR A 4 1.53 2.20 28.54
CA THR A 4 1.06 2.31 27.16
C THR A 4 2.27 2.49 26.25
N ARG A 5 3.10 1.45 26.13
CA ARG A 5 4.08 1.37 25.06
C ARG A 5 3.33 0.96 23.79
N THR A 6 2.62 1.91 23.18
CA THR A 6 2.16 1.77 21.80
C THR A 6 3.39 1.33 20.99
N PRO A 7 3.39 0.14 20.36
CA PRO A 7 4.52 -0.27 19.57
C PRO A 7 4.75 0.81 18.51
N ALA A 8 5.97 1.32 18.44
CA ALA A 8 6.37 2.21 17.36
C ALA A 8 5.93 1.58 16.03
N PRO A 9 5.36 2.34 15.09
CA PRO A 9 4.93 1.78 13.82
C PRO A 9 6.08 0.97 13.23
N ALA A 10 5.79 -0.27 12.82
CA ALA A 10 6.80 -1.20 12.34
C ALA A 10 7.67 -0.50 11.31
N ALA A 11 8.93 -0.27 11.67
CA ALA A 11 9.83 0.52 10.84
C ALA A 11 10.00 -0.19 9.49
N CYS A 12 9.69 0.50 8.41
CA CYS A 12 9.92 -0.03 7.08
C CYS A 12 11.44 -0.18 6.90
N THR A 13 11.91 -1.40 6.64
CA THR A 13 13.34 -1.69 6.51
C THR A 13 13.61 -2.45 5.22
N THR A 14 14.78 -2.23 4.64
CA THR A 14 15.28 -3.02 3.50
C THR A 14 15.64 -4.44 3.94
N GLY A 15 15.86 -5.36 3.00
CA GLY A 15 16.37 -6.70 3.32
C GLY A 15 17.72 -6.71 4.06
N ALA A 16 18.47 -5.62 4.03
CA ALA A 16 19.72 -5.43 4.76
C ALA A 16 19.53 -4.69 6.11
N GLY A 17 18.30 -4.53 6.61
CA GLY A 17 18.01 -3.91 7.90
C GLY A 17 18.14 -2.38 7.98
N ARG A 18 18.42 -1.71 6.86
CA ARG A 18 18.47 -0.23 6.80
C ARG A 18 17.05 0.37 6.75
N PRO A 19 16.83 1.57 7.31
CA PRO A 19 15.57 2.31 7.14
C PRO A 19 15.17 2.42 5.66
N ALA A 20 13.88 2.35 5.39
CA ALA A 20 13.32 2.39 4.05
C ALA A 20 12.06 3.26 3.99
N PHE A 21 11.71 3.65 2.77
CA PHE A 21 10.44 4.29 2.46
C PHE A 21 9.49 3.29 1.82
N VAL A 22 8.21 3.38 2.14
CA VAL A 22 7.15 2.66 1.41
C VAL A 22 6.98 3.32 0.05
N VAL A 23 6.99 2.52 -1.01
CA VAL A 23 6.67 2.96 -2.36
C VAL A 23 5.25 2.52 -2.68
N ASN A 24 4.36 3.48 -2.89
CA ASN A 24 3.02 3.24 -3.43
C ASN A 24 3.00 3.64 -4.90
N ILE A 25 2.24 2.90 -5.71
CA ILE A 25 1.93 3.28 -7.09
C ILE A 25 0.45 3.61 -7.14
N GLU A 26 0.12 4.73 -7.78
CA GLU A 26 -1.25 5.21 -7.97
C GLU A 26 -1.53 5.42 -9.45
N VAL A 27 -2.74 5.07 -9.89
CA VAL A 27 -3.23 5.28 -11.25
C VAL A 27 -4.34 6.31 -11.20
N PHE A 28 -4.26 7.29 -12.10
CA PHE A 28 -5.31 8.25 -12.39
C PHE A 28 -5.86 7.96 -13.77
N LEU A 29 -7.06 7.37 -13.81
CA LEU A 29 -7.77 7.05 -15.04
C LEU A 29 -8.66 8.23 -15.43
N GLU A 30 -8.45 8.74 -16.63
CA GLU A 30 -9.19 9.86 -17.21
C GLU A 30 -10.07 9.37 -18.36
N ARG A 31 -11.28 9.90 -18.42
CA ARG A 31 -12.18 9.77 -19.56
C ARG A 31 -13.11 10.99 -19.66
N ASP A 32 -13.13 11.64 -20.82
CA ASP A 32 -14.03 12.74 -21.17
C ASP A 32 -13.97 13.92 -20.15
N GLY A 33 -12.77 14.26 -19.71
CA GLY A 33 -12.47 15.29 -18.70
C GLY A 33 -12.74 14.86 -17.26
N ARG A 34 -13.09 13.59 -17.01
CA ARG A 34 -13.43 13.09 -15.68
C ARG A 34 -12.41 12.07 -15.20
N TRP A 35 -12.12 12.12 -13.90
CA TRP A 35 -11.13 11.26 -13.24
C TRP A 35 -11.82 10.23 -12.35
N LEU A 36 -11.37 8.99 -12.42
CA LEU A 36 -11.76 7.96 -11.47
C LEU A 36 -10.89 8.07 -10.21
N LEU A 37 -11.53 8.35 -9.08
CA LEU A 37 -10.92 8.40 -7.76
C LEU A 37 -11.60 7.40 -6.82
N ILE A 38 -10.90 6.96 -5.78
CA ILE A 38 -11.45 6.15 -4.70
C ILE A 38 -11.49 6.94 -3.40
N ARG A 39 -12.40 6.55 -2.50
CA ARG A 39 -12.34 6.96 -1.10
C ARG A 39 -11.60 5.89 -0.31
N ARG A 40 -10.52 6.27 0.38
CA ARG A 40 -9.76 5.36 1.24
C ARG A 40 -10.62 4.92 2.43
N GLY A 41 -10.43 3.67 2.86
CA GLY A 41 -11.16 3.12 4.00
C GLY A 41 -10.89 3.91 5.30
N GLU A 42 -11.89 3.99 6.17
CA GLU A 42 -11.78 4.73 7.45
C GLU A 42 -10.76 4.13 8.42
N LYS A 43 -10.38 2.87 8.20
CA LYS A 43 -9.45 2.11 9.06
C LYS A 43 -8.01 2.08 8.53
N GLU A 44 -7.73 2.82 7.45
CA GLU A 44 -6.38 2.89 6.88
C GLU A 44 -5.41 3.57 7.85
N ALA A 45 -4.21 3.00 8.02
CA ALA A 45 -3.18 3.57 8.88
C ALA A 45 -2.64 4.91 8.36
N HIS A 46 -2.75 5.15 7.06
CA HIS A 46 -2.34 6.39 6.41
C HIS A 46 -3.49 6.99 5.58
N ALA A 47 -3.74 8.28 5.77
CA ALA A 47 -4.74 9.07 5.05
C ALA A 47 -6.17 8.44 4.99
N PRO A 48 -6.76 8.03 6.13
CA PRO A 48 -8.11 7.43 6.15
C PRO A 48 -9.19 8.40 5.64
N GLY A 49 -10.20 7.87 4.96
CA GLY A 49 -11.38 8.62 4.51
C GLY A 49 -11.17 9.62 3.36
N THR A 50 -9.92 9.83 2.92
CA THR A 50 -9.55 10.79 1.87
C THR A 50 -9.84 10.27 0.45
N LEU A 51 -9.96 11.19 -0.51
CA LEU A 51 -9.94 10.86 -1.93
C LEU A 51 -8.51 10.59 -2.39
N ALA A 52 -8.32 9.53 -3.17
CA ALA A 52 -7.02 9.12 -3.69
C ALA A 52 -7.12 8.53 -5.11
N GLY A 53 -5.98 8.40 -5.77
CA GLY A 53 -5.83 7.56 -6.95
C GLY A 53 -6.07 6.08 -6.62
N ILE A 54 -6.17 5.25 -7.66
CA ILE A 54 -6.32 3.80 -7.49
C ILE A 54 -4.94 3.18 -7.42
N GLY A 55 -4.63 2.50 -6.32
CA GLY A 55 -3.28 1.99 -6.14
C GLY A 55 -3.00 1.40 -4.78
N GLY A 56 -1.71 1.26 -4.48
CA GLY A 56 -1.25 0.70 -3.21
C GLY A 56 0.26 0.45 -3.16
N LYS A 57 0.69 -0.14 -2.04
CA LYS A 57 2.09 -0.50 -1.78
C LYS A 57 2.59 -1.51 -2.80
N VAL A 58 3.79 -1.27 -3.31
CA VAL A 58 4.52 -2.22 -4.15
C VAL A 58 5.01 -3.39 -3.29
N GLU A 59 4.69 -4.61 -3.72
CA GLU A 59 5.20 -5.83 -3.08
C GLU A 59 6.58 -6.22 -3.62
N ILE A 60 7.43 -6.69 -2.72
CA ILE A 60 8.75 -7.24 -3.07
C ILE A 60 8.54 -8.74 -3.31
N GLY A 61 8.66 -9.19 -4.55
CA GLY A 61 8.50 -10.60 -4.91
C GLY A 61 8.58 -10.84 -6.42
N PRO A 62 8.53 -12.11 -6.85
CA PRO A 62 8.48 -12.42 -8.27
C PRO A 62 7.25 -11.78 -8.92
N PRO A 63 7.32 -11.38 -10.20
CA PRO A 63 6.21 -10.75 -10.90
C PRO A 63 4.93 -11.57 -10.73
N TRP A 64 3.81 -10.88 -10.61
CA TRP A 64 2.49 -11.47 -10.35
C TRP A 64 2.14 -12.62 -11.30
N ILE A 65 2.68 -12.60 -12.53
CA ILE A 65 2.51 -13.65 -13.54
C ILE A 65 3.02 -15.04 -13.06
N LEU A 66 4.04 -15.08 -12.21
CA LEU A 66 4.59 -16.33 -11.66
C LEU A 66 3.74 -16.87 -10.50
N ARG A 67 2.90 -16.04 -9.86
CA ARG A 67 2.03 -16.46 -8.74
C ARG A 67 0.71 -17.07 -9.19
N THR A 68 0.19 -16.67 -10.35
CA THR A 68 -1.06 -17.22 -10.89
C THR A 68 -0.88 -18.64 -11.43
N LEU A 69 0.28 -18.93 -12.02
CA LEU A 69 0.59 -20.25 -12.60
C LEU A 69 0.66 -21.38 -11.56
N THR A 70 0.97 -21.07 -10.29
CA THR A 70 1.02 -22.07 -9.20
C THR A 70 -0.35 -22.45 -8.65
N ARG A 71 -1.39 -21.66 -8.95
CA ARG A 71 -2.77 -21.86 -8.46
C ARG A 71 -3.67 -22.62 -9.45
N LEU A 72 -3.14 -22.98 -10.61
CA LEU A 72 -3.82 -23.70 -11.69
C LEU A 72 -3.29 -25.15 -11.85
N ARG A 73 -2.58 -25.69 -10.84
CA ARG A 73 -2.22 -27.11 -10.75
C ARG A 73 -2.97 -27.78 -9.61
#